data_AF-A0A920NMQ6-F1
#
_entry.id   AF-A0A920NMQ6-F1
#
_cell.length_a   1.000
_cell.length_b   1.000
_cell.length_c   1.000
_cell.angle_alpha   90.00
_cell.angle_beta   90.00
_cell.angle_gamma   90.00
#
_symmetry.space_group_name_H-M   'P 1'
#
loop_
_entity.id
_entity.type
_entity.pdbx_description
1 polymer ?
#
loop_
_entity_poly.entity_id
_entity_poly.type
_entity_poly.pdbx_seq_one_letter_code
_entity_poly.pdbx_strand_id
1 'polypeptide(L)'
;MPEDEVHYHFEVYDNDEVSGPKKSISSTFIARVPSLGDLFTAMEEEEDKMIDELIMHSNEIDGIQKQLENMQLEMLKSDRLDWDQQQQMEETLAQVQKETEALKKLTESMEAINQSAEKHSLFSDDLMQKFEELQELVNEILNPELMIDMDVLKDALEKMDMKDIMDAMEKLSSNLDQVEQQLDRFLDIFRPIKAEQKLDETIQRMNQLVEQQRILNENIQTLDEQTDPTAIARLSHEEQRNREEFSNIRDVMEEAAKAMQEFDQKSANALENLEKDHLTNQTESSLSQTARQLQKQRIQQAQLQSAQSLGNLEKIQSMIKDIQSQFQHQTTIEMARKFQTVMRNLLELSKLQESLEQSTRTMPRNSQRLAPLGWAAAVCPRPVDENHGIINGFIKRNFRSHARNGKRNGDGQCPDGKSQEKTDRT
;
A
#
# COMPACT_ATOMS: atom_id res chain seq x y z
N MET A 1 -15.33 27.44 -1.81
CA MET A 1 -14.82 26.60 -2.90
C MET A 1 -13.51 25.99 -2.42
N PRO A 2 -13.14 24.78 -2.88
CA PRO A 2 -11.75 24.30 -2.73
C PRO A 2 -10.80 25.39 -3.24
N GLU A 3 -9.67 25.60 -2.57
CA GLU A 3 -8.69 26.68 -2.83
C GLU A 3 -9.08 28.10 -2.39
N ASP A 4 -10.24 28.33 -1.76
CA ASP A 4 -10.54 29.65 -1.20
C ASP A 4 -9.59 29.98 -0.03
N GLU A 5 -9.02 31.18 -0.06
CA GLU A 5 -8.13 31.70 0.96
C GLU A 5 -8.80 32.78 1.80
N VAL A 6 -8.78 32.60 3.12
CA VAL A 6 -9.15 33.63 4.08
C VAL A 6 -7.88 34.25 4.62
N HIS A 7 -7.64 35.52 4.28
CA HIS A 7 -6.54 36.30 4.81
C HIS A 7 -7.03 37.01 6.07
N TYR A 8 -6.42 36.71 7.21
CA TYR A 8 -6.78 37.32 8.49
C TYR A 8 -5.54 37.77 9.24
N HIS A 9 -5.67 38.83 10.04
CA HIS A 9 -4.62 39.31 10.93
C HIS A 9 -5.24 39.69 12.26
N PHE A 10 -4.46 39.61 13.33
CA PHE A 10 -4.89 40.04 14.64
C PHE A 10 -4.51 41.50 14.85
N GLU A 11 -5.45 42.29 15.36
CA GLU A 11 -5.23 43.66 15.76
C GLU A 11 -5.37 43.77 17.28
N VAL A 12 -4.32 44.25 17.94
CA VAL A 12 -4.33 44.48 19.38
C VAL A 12 -4.24 45.99 19.63
N TYR A 13 -5.10 46.47 20.52
CA TYR A 13 -5.15 47.85 20.97
C TYR A 13 -4.67 47.92 22.42
N ASP A 14 -3.77 48.85 22.72
CA ASP A 14 -3.38 49.17 24.09
C ASP A 14 -4.46 50.04 24.78
N ASN A 15 -4.57 49.99 26.10
CA ASN A 15 -5.56 50.71 26.91
C ASN A 15 -5.14 52.17 27.23
N ASP A 16 -4.42 52.85 26.33
CA ASP A 16 -4.00 54.25 26.53
C ASP A 16 -5.18 55.22 26.33
N GLU A 17 -5.85 55.59 27.42
CA GLU A 17 -6.96 56.56 27.41
C GLU A 17 -6.50 58.04 27.32
N VAL A 18 -5.21 58.33 27.51
CA VAL A 18 -4.70 59.71 27.59
C VAL A 18 -4.24 60.21 26.22
N SER A 19 -3.54 59.37 25.45
CA SER A 19 -3.06 59.70 24.10
C SER A 19 -3.89 59.05 22.99
N GLY A 20 -4.80 58.14 23.35
CA GLY A 20 -5.58 57.30 22.45
C GLY A 20 -4.93 55.91 22.26
N PRO A 21 -5.75 54.84 22.13
CA PRO A 21 -5.25 53.47 22.08
C PRO A 21 -4.34 53.24 20.87
N LYS A 22 -3.12 52.76 21.14
CA LYS A 22 -2.14 52.44 20.09
C LYS A 22 -2.42 51.05 19.53
N LYS A 23 -2.31 50.91 18.21
CA LYS A 23 -2.62 49.69 17.46
C LYS A 23 -1.34 48.97 17.03
N SER A 24 -1.28 47.66 17.28
CA SER A 24 -0.32 46.74 16.67
C SER A 24 -1.05 45.67 15.86
N ILE A 25 -0.53 45.37 14.68
CA ILE A 25 -1.09 44.39 13.74
C ILE A 25 -0.12 43.22 13.63
N SER A 26 -0.62 41.98 13.71
CA SER A 26 0.19 40.78 13.46
C SER A 26 0.58 40.64 11.99
N SER A 27 1.42 39.65 11.67
CA SER A 27 1.50 39.15 10.29
C SER A 27 0.14 38.65 9.79
N THR A 28 -0.08 38.73 8.48
CA THR A 28 -1.25 38.12 7.82
C THR A 28 -1.12 36.61 7.83
N PHE A 29 -2.17 35.94 8.31
CA PHE A 29 -2.35 34.50 8.25
C PHE A 29 -3.28 34.17 7.08
N ILE A 30 -3.01 33.07 6.41
CA ILE A 30 -3.80 32.58 5.26
C ILE A 30 -4.38 31.23 5.66
N ALA A 31 -5.71 31.13 5.78
CA ALA A 31 -6.40 29.86 5.90
C ALA A 31 -6.90 29.44 4.52
N ARG A 32 -6.43 28.30 4.01
CA ARG A 32 -6.85 27.76 2.71
C ARG A 32 -7.62 26.46 2.91
N VAL A 33 -8.72 26.27 2.19
CA VAL A 33 -9.38 24.96 2.08
C VAL A 33 -8.60 24.11 1.08
N PRO A 34 -8.04 22.95 1.46
CA PRO A 34 -7.24 22.12 0.55
C PRO A 34 -8.09 21.62 -0.61
N SER A 35 -7.47 21.54 -1.79
CA SER A 35 -8.03 20.87 -2.95
C SER A 35 -7.96 19.33 -2.78
N LEU A 36 -8.67 18.59 -3.63
CA LEU A 36 -8.56 17.13 -3.62
C LEU A 36 -7.12 16.68 -3.96
N GLY A 37 -6.45 17.37 -4.88
CA GLY A 37 -5.03 17.14 -5.19
C GLY A 37 -4.12 17.40 -3.99
N ASP A 38 -4.35 18.48 -3.22
CA ASP A 38 -3.55 18.75 -2.01
C ASP A 38 -3.68 17.63 -0.96
N LEU A 39 -4.87 17.03 -0.85
CA LEU A 39 -5.10 15.91 0.07
C LEU A 39 -4.33 14.66 -0.37
N PHE A 40 -4.31 14.34 -1.67
CA PHE A 40 -3.52 13.24 -2.20
C PHE A 40 -2.02 13.48 -2.01
N THR A 41 -1.50 14.65 -2.39
CA THR A 41 -0.08 14.97 -2.24
C THR A 41 0.37 14.92 -0.77
N ALA A 42 -0.42 15.46 0.16
CA ALA A 42 -0.07 15.40 1.58
C ALA A 42 0.01 13.96 2.09
N MET A 43 -0.89 13.09 1.63
CA MET A 43 -0.87 11.67 1.98
C MET A 43 0.31 10.93 1.36
N GLU A 44 0.58 11.14 0.07
CA GLU A 44 1.73 10.53 -0.62
C GLU A 44 3.06 10.88 0.07
N GLU A 45 3.21 12.12 0.54
CA GLU A 45 4.40 12.54 1.29
C GLU A 45 4.55 11.86 2.65
N GLU A 46 3.44 11.50 3.31
CA GLU A 46 3.46 10.74 4.56
C GLU A 46 3.80 9.26 4.31
N GLU A 47 3.24 8.68 3.26
CA GLU A 47 3.52 7.30 2.84
C GLU A 47 4.97 7.11 2.36
N ASP A 48 5.52 8.06 1.59
CA ASP A 48 6.92 8.03 1.16
C ASP A 48 7.86 8.00 2.36
N LYS A 49 7.63 8.86 3.35
CA LYS A 49 8.41 8.88 4.59
C LYS A 49 8.29 7.56 5.34
N MET A 50 7.07 7.04 5.44
CA MET A 50 6.80 5.77 6.11
C MET A 50 7.59 4.62 5.46
N ILE A 51 7.65 4.56 4.13
CA ILE A 51 8.37 3.53 3.39
C ILE A 51 9.88 3.66 3.53
N ASP A 52 10.41 4.87 3.46
CA ASP A 52 11.84 5.12 3.68
C ASP A 52 12.24 4.73 5.11
N GLU A 53 11.42 5.05 6.11
CA GLU A 53 11.62 4.61 7.50
C GLU A 53 11.58 3.07 7.61
N LEU A 54 10.60 2.41 6.98
CA LEU A 54 10.48 0.96 7.02
C LEU A 54 11.71 0.26 6.41
N ILE A 55 12.21 0.75 5.27
CA ILE A 55 13.42 0.22 4.62
C ILE A 55 14.64 0.42 5.53
N MET A 56 14.77 1.59 6.16
CA MET A 56 15.84 1.85 7.12
C MET A 56 15.77 0.86 8.29
N HIS A 57 14.61 0.68 8.92
CA HIS A 57 14.43 -0.23 10.05
C HIS A 57 14.66 -1.71 9.66
N SER A 58 14.26 -2.12 8.45
CA SER A 58 14.56 -3.46 7.94
C SER A 58 16.08 -3.71 7.86
N ASN A 59 16.85 -2.74 7.33
CA ASN A 59 18.31 -2.84 7.27
C ASN A 59 18.99 -2.87 8.64
N GLU A 60 18.46 -2.12 9.62
CA GLU A 60 18.95 -2.16 11.00
C GLU A 60 18.71 -3.54 11.63
N ILE A 61 17.55 -4.17 11.37
CA ILE A 61 17.23 -5.53 11.83
C ILE A 61 18.18 -6.58 11.24
N ASP A 62 18.46 -6.52 9.94
CA ASP A 62 19.48 -7.37 9.28
C ASP A 62 20.87 -7.15 9.91
N GLY A 63 21.22 -5.90 10.24
CA GLY A 63 22.45 -5.56 10.96
C GLY A 63 22.52 -6.22 12.34
N ILE A 64 21.44 -6.15 13.12
CA ILE A 64 21.31 -6.78 14.43
C ILE A 64 21.45 -8.30 14.33
N GLN A 65 20.77 -8.94 13.37
CA GLN A 65 20.86 -10.38 13.13
C GLN A 65 22.33 -10.79 12.90
N LYS A 66 23.04 -10.11 11.99
CA LYS A 66 24.46 -10.40 11.71
C LYS A 66 25.34 -10.19 12.93
N GLN A 67 25.03 -9.24 13.80
CA GLN A 67 25.76 -9.06 15.06
C GLN A 67 25.58 -10.27 15.99
N LEU A 68 24.35 -10.76 16.15
CA LEU A 68 24.06 -11.96 16.96
C LEU A 68 24.76 -13.20 16.42
N GLU A 69 24.74 -13.44 15.10
CA GLU A 69 25.44 -14.55 14.48
C GLU A 69 26.97 -14.49 14.70
N ASN A 70 27.56 -13.30 14.58
CA ASN A 70 28.98 -13.10 14.83
C ASN A 70 29.34 -13.34 16.30
N MET A 71 28.53 -12.86 17.23
CA MET A 71 28.71 -13.13 18.66
C MET A 71 28.64 -14.64 18.95
N GLN A 72 27.71 -15.37 18.32
CA GLN A 72 27.62 -16.83 18.44
C GLN A 72 28.91 -17.52 17.99
N LEU A 73 29.48 -17.10 16.85
CA LEU A 73 30.73 -17.64 16.32
C LEU A 73 31.94 -17.33 17.21
N GLU A 74 31.95 -16.19 17.89
CA GLU A 74 32.99 -15.84 18.84
C GLU A 74 32.88 -16.64 20.14
N MET A 75 31.66 -16.84 20.64
CA MET A 75 31.40 -17.67 21.82
C MET A 75 31.80 -19.13 21.63
N LEU A 76 31.75 -19.67 20.39
CA LEU A 76 32.28 -21.01 20.09
C LEU A 76 33.79 -21.15 20.33
N LYS A 77 34.53 -20.04 20.45
CA LYS A 77 35.99 -20.02 20.68
C LYS A 77 36.36 -19.87 22.15
N SER A 78 35.39 -19.59 23.02
CA SER A 78 35.62 -19.21 24.42
C SER A 78 34.71 -20.00 25.37
N ASP A 79 35.27 -20.55 26.45
CA ASP A 79 34.51 -21.34 27.43
C ASP A 79 33.70 -20.47 28.43
N ARG A 80 33.86 -19.14 28.38
CA ARG A 80 33.21 -18.17 29.29
C ARG A 80 32.93 -16.86 28.58
N LEU A 81 31.84 -16.22 28.99
CA LEU A 81 31.49 -14.86 28.60
C LEU A 81 32.41 -13.86 29.31
N ASP A 82 33.02 -12.95 28.55
CA ASP A 82 33.70 -11.79 29.14
C ASP A 82 32.74 -10.60 29.31
N TRP A 83 33.18 -9.58 30.06
CA TRP A 83 32.35 -8.42 30.36
C TRP A 83 32.04 -7.58 29.11
N ASP A 84 32.98 -7.50 28.17
CA ASP A 84 32.80 -6.76 26.92
C ASP A 84 31.71 -7.42 26.06
N GLN A 85 31.71 -8.76 25.97
CA GLN A 85 30.69 -9.56 25.30
C GLN A 85 29.31 -9.43 25.96
N GLN A 86 29.25 -9.43 27.30
CA GLN A 86 28.00 -9.20 28.01
C GLN A 86 27.41 -7.82 27.68
N GLN A 87 28.24 -6.76 27.72
CA GLN A 87 27.80 -5.42 27.39
C GLN A 87 27.29 -5.35 25.93
N GLN A 88 28.00 -6.00 25.00
CA GLN A 88 27.61 -6.01 23.59
C GLN A 88 26.22 -6.65 23.40
N MET A 89 25.89 -7.72 24.13
CA MET A 89 24.57 -8.35 24.06
C MET A 89 23.48 -7.47 24.68
N GLU A 90 23.76 -6.77 25.78
CA GLU A 90 22.84 -5.79 26.36
C GLU A 90 22.56 -4.63 25.39
N GLU A 91 23.58 -4.15 24.67
CA GLU A 91 23.44 -3.14 23.63
C GLU A 91 22.60 -3.65 22.44
N THR A 92 22.83 -4.87 21.97
CA THR A 92 22.04 -5.47 20.89
C THR A 92 20.59 -5.69 21.30
N LEU A 93 20.31 -6.13 22.54
CA LEU A 93 18.94 -6.22 23.06
C LEU A 93 18.26 -4.85 23.11
N ALA A 94 18.97 -3.79 23.49
CA ALA A 94 18.44 -2.43 23.48
C ALA A 94 18.14 -1.94 22.05
N GLN A 95 18.97 -2.32 21.06
CA GLN A 95 18.70 -2.04 19.64
C GLN A 95 17.44 -2.76 19.16
N VAL A 96 17.29 -4.06 19.44
CA VAL A 96 16.07 -4.83 19.10
C VAL A 96 14.83 -4.17 19.70
N GLN A 97 14.89 -3.71 20.95
CA GLN A 97 13.79 -3.01 21.59
C GLN A 97 13.44 -1.72 20.85
N LYS A 98 14.46 -0.92 20.50
CA LYS A 98 14.29 0.34 19.78
C LYS A 98 13.64 0.12 18.41
N GLU A 99 14.08 -0.88 17.66
CA GLU A 99 13.49 -1.20 16.35
C GLU A 99 12.06 -1.70 16.48
N THR A 100 11.76 -2.50 17.51
CA THR A 100 10.39 -2.96 17.79
C THR A 100 9.45 -1.80 18.14
N GLU A 101 9.93 -0.81 18.90
CA GLU A 101 9.17 0.41 19.20
C GLU A 101 8.98 1.29 17.97
N ALA A 102 9.96 1.35 17.07
CA ALA A 102 9.86 2.07 15.81
C ALA A 102 8.82 1.44 14.87
N LEU A 103 8.84 0.12 14.71
CA LEU A 103 7.84 -0.61 13.94
C LEU A 103 6.40 -0.40 14.48
N LYS A 104 6.22 -0.33 15.80
CA LYS A 104 4.91 0.01 16.39
C LYS A 104 4.42 1.41 15.99
N LYS A 105 5.31 2.40 16.02
CA LYS A 105 4.98 3.77 15.60
C LYS A 105 4.61 3.83 14.12
N LEU A 106 5.27 3.04 13.27
CA LEU A 106 4.91 2.93 11.86
C LEU A 106 3.49 2.41 11.68
N THR A 107 3.08 1.39 12.44
CA THR A 107 1.69 0.91 12.43
C THR A 107 0.69 2.00 12.83
N GLU A 108 0.99 2.79 13.86
CA GLU A 108 0.15 3.91 14.30
C GLU A 108 0.05 4.99 13.21
N SER A 109 1.15 5.31 12.54
CA SER A 109 1.17 6.24 11.41
C SER A 109 0.32 5.74 10.25
N MET A 110 0.41 4.45 9.91
CA MET A 110 -0.42 3.83 8.86
C MET A 110 -1.92 3.91 9.19
N GLU A 111 -2.28 3.65 10.46
CA GLU A 111 -3.67 3.77 10.90
C GLU A 111 -4.18 5.21 10.77
N ALA A 112 -3.35 6.20 11.10
CA ALA A 112 -3.69 7.61 10.95
C ALA A 112 -3.89 8.00 9.48
N ILE A 113 -3.02 7.53 8.58
CA ILE A 113 -3.14 7.73 7.13
C ILE A 113 -4.46 7.14 6.63
N ASN A 114 -4.75 5.88 6.97
CA ASN A 114 -5.99 5.19 6.57
C ASN A 114 -7.25 5.92 7.07
N GLN A 115 -7.27 6.36 8.33
CA GLN A 115 -8.40 7.11 8.88
C GLN A 115 -8.60 8.47 8.18
N SER A 116 -7.51 9.14 7.83
CA SER A 116 -7.56 10.40 7.07
C SER A 116 -8.14 10.18 5.67
N ALA A 117 -7.68 9.13 4.97
CA ALA A 117 -8.15 8.75 3.66
C ALA A 117 -9.64 8.38 3.65
N GLU A 118 -10.10 7.58 4.62
CA GLU A 118 -11.50 7.18 4.76
C GLU A 118 -12.41 8.38 5.02
N LYS A 119 -12.01 9.26 5.94
CA LYS A 119 -12.77 10.47 6.31
C LYS A 119 -13.04 11.37 5.11
N HIS A 120 -12.10 11.44 4.18
CA HIS A 120 -12.20 12.26 2.98
C HIS A 120 -12.67 11.47 1.74
N SER A 121 -12.94 10.16 1.90
CA SER A 121 -13.34 9.24 0.82
C SER A 121 -12.43 9.36 -0.40
N LEU A 122 -11.12 9.42 -0.15
CA LEU A 122 -10.11 9.68 -1.18
C LEU A 122 -9.94 8.50 -2.14
N PHE A 123 -10.23 7.28 -1.69
CA PHE A 123 -10.01 6.07 -2.45
C PHE A 123 -11.26 5.18 -2.52
N SER A 124 -11.24 4.25 -3.47
CA SER A 124 -12.24 3.19 -3.56
C SER A 124 -12.24 2.25 -2.35
N ASP A 125 -13.41 1.70 -2.02
CA ASP A 125 -13.59 0.73 -0.93
C ASP A 125 -12.64 -0.48 -1.05
N ASP A 126 -12.37 -0.93 -2.28
CA ASP A 126 -11.44 -2.05 -2.55
C ASP A 126 -10.00 -1.71 -2.14
N LEU A 127 -9.55 -0.48 -2.47
CA LEU A 127 -8.22 -0.01 -2.10
C LEU A 127 -8.11 0.20 -0.58
N MET A 128 -9.15 0.74 0.06
CA MET A 128 -9.20 0.87 1.52
C MET A 128 -9.11 -0.50 2.21
N GLN A 129 -9.82 -1.51 1.72
CA GLN A 129 -9.73 -2.86 2.27
C GLN A 129 -8.31 -3.44 2.13
N LYS A 130 -7.62 -3.20 1.01
CA LYS A 130 -6.23 -3.64 0.82
C LYS A 130 -5.28 -2.98 1.83
N PHE A 131 -5.50 -1.70 2.16
CA PHE A 131 -4.72 -1.01 3.18
C PHE A 131 -5.01 -1.54 4.60
N GLU A 132 -6.25 -1.91 4.91
CA GLU A 132 -6.58 -2.61 6.17
C GLU A 132 -5.88 -3.96 6.26
N GLU A 133 -5.91 -4.77 5.20
CA GLU A 133 -5.22 -6.08 5.16
C GLU A 133 -3.69 -5.94 5.29
N LEU A 134 -3.12 -4.87 4.72
CA LEU A 134 -1.70 -4.52 4.90
C LEU A 134 -1.38 -4.13 6.35
N GLN A 135 -2.25 -3.36 7.00
CA GLN A 135 -2.09 -2.99 8.41
C GLN A 135 -2.15 -4.23 9.32
N GLU A 136 -3.05 -5.18 9.03
CA GLU A 136 -3.09 -6.47 9.72
C GLU A 136 -1.76 -7.23 9.55
N LEU A 137 -1.16 -7.23 8.35
CA LEU A 137 0.12 -7.89 8.12
C LEU A 137 1.22 -7.32 9.02
N VAL A 138 1.35 -5.99 9.13
CA VAL A 138 2.36 -5.35 10.00
C VAL A 138 2.15 -5.73 11.47
N ASN A 139 0.89 -5.82 11.92
CA ASN A 139 0.57 -6.30 13.27
C ASN A 139 0.98 -7.76 13.50
N GLU A 140 0.94 -8.61 12.47
CA GLU A 140 1.42 -9.98 12.54
C GLU A 140 2.96 -10.07 12.60
N ILE A 141 3.69 -9.11 12.00
CA ILE A 141 5.16 -9.02 12.09
C ILE A 141 5.59 -8.79 13.55
N LEU A 142 4.84 -7.97 14.28
CA LEU A 142 5.06 -7.65 15.69
C LEU A 142 4.51 -8.75 16.62
N ASN A 143 4.97 -10.00 16.42
CA ASN A 143 4.53 -11.15 17.21
C ASN A 143 5.08 -11.06 18.66
N PRO A 144 4.28 -11.37 19.71
CA PRO A 144 4.77 -11.54 21.08
C PRO A 144 5.96 -12.48 21.26
N GLU A 145 6.23 -13.39 20.32
CA GLU A 145 7.42 -14.26 20.33
C GLU A 145 8.74 -13.49 20.40
N LEU A 146 8.87 -12.35 19.69
CA LEU A 146 10.10 -11.56 19.71
C LEU A 146 10.40 -11.01 21.11
N MET A 147 9.37 -10.57 21.83
CA MET A 147 9.51 -10.09 23.22
C MET A 147 9.88 -11.22 24.18
N ILE A 148 9.33 -12.41 23.96
CA ILE A 148 9.65 -13.59 24.78
C ILE A 148 11.12 -13.97 24.59
N ASP A 149 11.64 -13.96 23.37
CA ASP A 149 13.03 -14.31 23.11
C ASP A 149 14.02 -13.31 23.70
N MET A 150 13.67 -12.01 23.71
CA MET A 150 14.45 -10.99 24.40
C MET A 150 14.51 -11.24 25.91
N ASP A 151 13.37 -11.56 26.54
CA ASP A 151 13.31 -11.90 27.97
C ASP A 151 14.10 -13.17 28.28
N VAL A 152 14.01 -14.19 27.43
CA VAL A 152 14.75 -15.45 27.58
C VAL A 152 16.25 -15.22 27.46
N LEU A 153 16.70 -14.41 26.50
CA LEU A 153 18.12 -14.07 26.33
C LEU A 153 18.63 -13.27 27.54
N LYS A 154 17.85 -12.30 28.04
CA LYS A 154 18.19 -11.54 29.24
C LYS A 154 18.32 -12.42 30.48
N ASP A 155 17.37 -13.33 30.70
CA ASP A 155 17.42 -14.30 31.78
C ASP A 155 18.64 -15.23 31.69
N ALA A 156 19.03 -15.62 30.48
CA ALA A 156 20.20 -16.45 30.24
C ALA A 156 21.51 -15.70 30.54
N LEU A 157 21.58 -14.41 30.18
CA LEU A 157 22.70 -13.53 30.50
C LEU A 157 22.88 -13.37 32.02
N GLU A 158 21.79 -13.17 32.75
CA GLU A 158 21.83 -13.06 34.23
C GLU A 158 22.32 -14.35 34.90
N LYS A 159 21.94 -15.51 34.35
CA LYS A 159 22.37 -16.83 34.85
C LYS A 159 23.81 -17.19 34.44
N MET A 160 24.39 -16.48 33.47
CA MET A 160 25.69 -16.74 32.87
C MET A 160 25.83 -18.19 32.36
N ASP A 161 24.73 -18.80 31.91
CA ASP A 161 24.76 -20.14 31.32
C ASP A 161 25.03 -20.04 29.82
N MET A 162 26.25 -20.40 29.40
CA MET A 162 26.69 -20.27 28.00
C MET A 162 25.78 -21.00 27.01
N LYS A 163 25.24 -22.16 27.41
CA LYS A 163 24.40 -22.96 26.51
C LYS A 163 23.04 -22.29 26.34
N ASP A 164 22.43 -21.86 27.43
CA ASP A 164 21.15 -21.16 27.38
C ASP A 164 21.26 -19.82 26.63
N ILE A 165 22.38 -19.10 26.77
CA ILE A 165 22.65 -17.86 26.00
C ILE A 165 22.74 -18.16 24.50
N MET A 166 23.50 -19.19 24.11
CA MET A 166 23.63 -19.57 22.70
C MET A 166 22.29 -20.01 22.09
N ASP A 167 21.53 -20.84 22.81
CA ASP A 167 20.21 -21.31 22.37
C ASP A 167 19.21 -20.15 22.26
N ALA A 168 19.24 -19.19 23.19
CA ALA A 168 18.39 -18.00 23.18
C ALA A 168 18.76 -17.02 22.05
N MET A 169 20.06 -16.82 21.80
CA MET A 169 20.55 -15.99 20.72
C MET A 169 20.23 -16.56 19.34
N GLU A 170 20.33 -17.89 19.16
CA GLU A 170 19.93 -18.56 17.91
C GLU A 170 18.44 -18.35 17.61
N LYS A 171 17.58 -18.49 18.63
CA LYS A 171 16.14 -18.24 18.49
C LYS A 171 15.83 -16.79 18.15
N LEU A 172 16.41 -15.84 18.90
CA LEU A 172 16.22 -14.42 18.65
C LEU A 172 16.68 -14.04 17.23
N SER A 173 17.86 -14.52 16.81
CA SER A 173 18.37 -14.31 15.45
C SER A 173 17.43 -14.89 14.39
N SER A 174 16.91 -16.11 14.60
CA SER A 174 15.96 -16.72 13.68
C SER A 174 14.63 -15.96 13.60
N ASN A 175 14.16 -15.39 14.69
CA ASN A 175 12.92 -14.61 14.70
C ASN A 175 13.12 -13.22 14.07
N LEU A 176 14.30 -12.60 14.22
CA LEU A 176 14.65 -11.37 13.51
C LEU A 176 14.72 -11.59 11.98
N ASP A 177 15.29 -12.72 11.53
CA ASP A 177 15.26 -13.11 10.10
C ASP A 177 13.82 -13.26 9.59
N GLN A 178 12.92 -13.85 10.38
CA GLN A 178 11.50 -13.93 10.00
C GLN A 178 10.84 -12.55 9.92
N VAL A 179 11.15 -11.65 10.86
CA VAL A 179 10.66 -10.26 10.86
C VAL A 179 11.12 -9.54 9.60
N GLU A 180 12.42 -9.58 9.29
CA GLU A 180 13.00 -8.98 8.08
C GLU A 180 12.31 -9.51 6.81
N GLN A 181 12.15 -10.83 6.68
CA GLN A 181 11.42 -11.43 5.56
C GLN A 181 9.96 -11.00 5.46
N GLN A 182 9.26 -10.79 6.59
CA GLN A 182 7.89 -10.25 6.53
C GLN A 182 7.86 -8.77 6.16
N LEU A 183 8.85 -7.97 6.55
CA LEU A 183 8.97 -6.56 6.15
C LEU A 183 9.22 -6.44 4.65
N ASP A 184 10.09 -7.28 4.10
CA ASP A 184 10.32 -7.37 2.65
C ASP A 184 9.05 -7.79 1.90
N ARG A 185 8.33 -8.79 2.43
CA ARG A 185 7.05 -9.21 1.87
C ARG A 185 6.00 -8.09 1.94
N PHE A 186 5.98 -7.33 3.03
CA PHE A 186 5.11 -6.16 3.14
C PHE A 186 5.43 -5.16 2.05
N LEU A 187 6.71 -4.81 1.85
CA LEU A 187 7.14 -3.89 0.79
C LEU A 187 6.76 -4.40 -0.61
N ASP A 188 6.88 -5.71 -0.85
CA ASP A 188 6.50 -6.35 -2.12
C ASP A 188 5.00 -6.27 -2.42
N ILE A 189 4.15 -6.22 -1.39
CA ILE A 189 2.69 -6.08 -1.53
C ILE A 189 2.30 -4.59 -1.57
N PHE A 190 2.96 -3.76 -0.77
CA PHE A 190 2.69 -2.33 -0.68
C PHE A 190 2.99 -1.61 -1.99
N ARG A 191 4.13 -1.90 -2.64
CA ARG A 191 4.53 -1.22 -3.88
C ARG A 191 3.49 -1.29 -5.02
N PRO A 192 2.91 -2.46 -5.39
CA PRO A 192 1.85 -2.50 -6.39
C PRO A 192 0.55 -1.84 -5.94
N ILE A 193 0.23 -1.86 -4.63
CA ILE A 193 -0.93 -1.14 -4.07
C ILE A 193 -0.75 0.37 -4.21
N LYS A 194 0.45 0.90 -3.95
CA LYS A 194 0.77 2.31 -4.18
C LYS A 194 0.66 2.71 -5.66
N ALA A 195 1.08 1.84 -6.58
CA ALA A 195 0.84 2.07 -8.00
C ALA A 195 -0.66 2.10 -8.35
N GLU A 196 -1.45 1.22 -7.71
CA GLU A 196 -2.91 1.22 -7.84
C GLU A 196 -3.55 2.50 -7.26
N GLN A 197 -3.03 3.00 -6.15
CA GLN A 197 -3.46 4.24 -5.49
C GLN A 197 -3.29 5.47 -6.38
N LYS A 198 -2.14 5.64 -7.05
CA LYS A 198 -1.95 6.74 -8.03
C LYS A 198 -2.94 6.65 -9.19
N LEU A 199 -3.29 5.44 -9.62
CA LEU A 199 -4.32 5.24 -10.63
C LEU A 199 -5.73 5.55 -10.10
N ASP A 200 -6.02 5.22 -8.84
CA ASP A 200 -7.29 5.55 -8.19
C ASP A 200 -7.44 7.06 -7.98
N GLU A 201 -6.38 7.78 -7.58
CA GLU A 201 -6.34 9.26 -7.56
C GLU A 201 -6.77 9.81 -8.93
N THR A 202 -6.15 9.32 -10.01
CA THR A 202 -6.46 9.74 -11.38
C THR A 202 -7.96 9.59 -11.66
N ILE A 203 -8.55 8.46 -11.24
CA ILE A 203 -9.97 8.17 -11.44
C ILE A 203 -10.86 9.09 -10.60
N GLN A 204 -10.53 9.32 -9.33
CA GLN A 204 -11.34 10.19 -8.47
C GLN A 204 -11.31 11.64 -8.94
N ARG A 205 -10.13 12.15 -9.30
CA ARG A 205 -9.99 13.50 -9.87
C ARG A 205 -10.70 13.61 -11.20
N MET A 206 -10.60 12.60 -12.07
CA MET A 206 -11.36 12.56 -13.32
C MET A 206 -12.88 12.49 -13.09
N ASN A 207 -13.36 11.71 -12.11
CA ASN A 207 -14.79 11.65 -11.75
C ASN A 207 -15.29 13.04 -11.30
N GLN A 208 -14.53 13.72 -10.45
CA GLN A 208 -14.86 15.07 -10.01
C GLN A 208 -14.85 16.08 -11.17
N LEU A 209 -13.84 16.02 -12.04
CA LEU A 209 -13.74 16.91 -13.20
C LEU A 209 -14.89 16.69 -14.18
N VAL A 210 -15.25 15.44 -14.47
CA VAL A 210 -16.40 15.12 -15.35
C VAL A 210 -17.69 15.70 -14.76
N GLU A 211 -17.92 15.54 -13.46
CA GLU A 211 -19.12 16.07 -12.80
C GLU A 211 -19.15 17.61 -12.81
N GLN A 212 -18.01 18.25 -12.53
CA GLN A 212 -17.87 19.70 -12.63
C GLN A 212 -18.11 20.19 -14.06
N GLN A 213 -17.54 19.51 -15.06
CA GLN A 213 -17.74 19.86 -16.47
C GLN A 213 -19.18 19.62 -16.90
N ARG A 214 -19.88 18.63 -16.36
CA ARG A 214 -21.29 18.37 -16.65
C ARG A 214 -22.16 19.54 -16.19
N ILE A 215 -22.00 19.96 -14.93
CA ILE A 215 -22.71 21.12 -14.36
C ILE A 215 -22.37 22.39 -15.13
N LEU A 216 -21.08 22.61 -15.45
CA LEU A 216 -20.63 23.77 -16.19
C LEU A 216 -21.20 23.79 -17.62
N ASN A 217 -21.20 22.65 -18.30
CA ASN A 217 -21.78 22.51 -19.62
C ASN A 217 -23.29 22.80 -19.59
N GLU A 218 -24.04 22.23 -18.62
CA GLU A 218 -25.47 22.53 -18.45
C GLU A 218 -25.71 24.04 -18.30
N ASN A 219 -24.92 24.73 -17.48
CA ASN A 219 -25.00 26.19 -17.33
C ASN A 219 -24.67 26.93 -18.65
N ILE A 220 -23.64 26.50 -19.38
CA ILE A 220 -23.26 27.08 -20.68
C ILE A 220 -24.37 26.87 -21.73
N GLN A 221 -25.06 25.72 -21.72
CA GLN A 221 -26.18 25.46 -22.63
C GLN A 221 -27.39 26.37 -22.37
N THR A 222 -27.56 26.89 -21.14
CA THR A 222 -28.63 27.84 -20.81
C THR A 222 -28.34 29.29 -21.21
N LEU A 223 -27.11 29.60 -21.63
CA LEU A 223 -26.72 30.96 -22.02
C LEU A 223 -27.43 31.42 -23.29
N ASP A 224 -27.81 32.69 -23.29
CA ASP A 224 -28.39 33.39 -24.44
C ASP A 224 -27.77 34.79 -24.63
N GLU A 225 -28.17 35.47 -25.70
CA GLU A 225 -27.66 36.82 -26.02
C GLU A 225 -28.02 37.89 -24.98
N GLN A 226 -28.96 37.61 -24.07
CA GLN A 226 -29.38 38.54 -23.01
C GLN A 226 -28.69 38.26 -21.67
N THR A 227 -27.88 37.21 -21.59
CA THR A 227 -27.23 36.81 -20.35
C THR A 227 -26.18 37.84 -19.94
N ASP A 228 -26.16 38.18 -18.64
CA ASP A 228 -25.24 39.17 -18.09
C ASP A 228 -23.77 38.80 -18.36
N PRO A 229 -22.95 39.72 -18.90
CA PRO A 229 -21.52 39.48 -19.13
C PRO A 229 -20.75 39.01 -17.90
N THR A 230 -21.17 39.37 -16.68
CA THR A 230 -20.49 38.91 -15.46
C THR A 230 -20.69 37.41 -15.23
N ALA A 231 -21.88 36.88 -15.55
CA ALA A 231 -22.15 35.45 -15.46
C ALA A 231 -21.33 34.65 -16.49
N ILE A 232 -21.20 35.18 -17.71
CA ILE A 232 -20.36 34.58 -18.76
C ILE A 232 -18.88 34.57 -18.34
N ALA A 233 -18.40 35.68 -17.75
CA ALA A 233 -17.03 35.75 -17.24
C ALA A 233 -16.77 34.73 -16.12
N ARG A 234 -17.72 34.53 -15.19
CA ARG A 234 -17.62 33.50 -14.16
C ARG A 234 -17.50 32.10 -14.74
N LEU A 235 -18.37 31.73 -15.69
CA LEU A 235 -18.31 30.42 -16.36
C LEU A 235 -17.00 30.23 -17.13
N SER A 236 -16.48 31.30 -17.74
CA SER A 236 -15.16 31.25 -18.37
C SER A 236 -14.02 30.96 -17.39
N HIS A 237 -14.09 31.50 -16.17
CA HIS A 237 -13.09 31.23 -15.14
C HIS A 237 -13.23 29.81 -14.57
N GLU A 238 -14.44 29.30 -14.44
CA GLU A 238 -14.69 27.90 -14.05
C GLU A 238 -14.16 26.92 -15.12
N GLU A 239 -14.38 27.20 -16.40
CA GLU A 239 -13.84 26.36 -17.50
C GLU A 239 -12.31 26.39 -17.52
N GLN A 240 -11.72 27.54 -17.20
CA GLN A 240 -10.27 27.71 -17.08
C GLN A 240 -9.70 26.83 -15.95
N ARG A 241 -10.38 26.75 -14.80
CA ARG A 241 -10.02 25.87 -13.68
C ARG A 241 -10.15 24.40 -14.06
N ASN A 242 -11.23 24.01 -14.73
CA ASN A 242 -11.40 22.64 -15.23
C ASN A 242 -10.29 22.23 -16.20
N ARG A 243 -9.80 23.17 -17.03
CA ARG A 243 -8.64 22.92 -17.90
C ARG A 243 -7.35 22.71 -17.11
N GLU A 244 -7.10 23.53 -16.10
CA GLU A 244 -5.93 23.41 -15.23
C GLU A 244 -5.96 22.08 -14.48
N GLU A 245 -7.12 21.69 -13.94
CA GLU A 245 -7.29 20.39 -13.29
C GLU A 245 -7.12 19.23 -14.26
N PHE A 246 -7.61 19.34 -15.50
CA PHE A 246 -7.35 18.33 -16.52
C PHE A 246 -5.85 18.19 -16.84
N SER A 247 -5.10 19.29 -16.85
CA SER A 247 -3.64 19.26 -17.02
C SER A 247 -2.97 18.54 -15.85
N ASN A 248 -3.37 18.85 -14.61
CA ASN A 248 -2.84 18.17 -13.43
C ASN A 248 -3.15 16.66 -13.47
N ILE A 249 -4.34 16.27 -13.91
CA ILE A 249 -4.70 14.85 -14.08
C ILE A 249 -3.80 14.17 -15.11
N ARG A 250 -3.40 14.86 -16.20
CA ARG A 250 -2.43 14.30 -17.16
C ARG A 250 -1.08 14.03 -16.51
N ASP A 251 -0.62 14.93 -15.65
CA ASP A 251 0.64 14.74 -14.92
C ASP A 251 0.54 13.52 -13.98
N VAL A 252 -0.57 13.39 -13.24
CA VAL A 252 -0.83 12.21 -12.38
C VAL A 252 -0.95 10.92 -13.22
N MET A 253 -1.54 10.96 -14.42
CA MET A 253 -1.56 9.82 -15.34
C MET A 253 -0.15 9.37 -15.73
N GLU A 254 0.77 10.31 -15.98
CA GLU A 254 2.16 9.99 -16.30
C GLU A 254 2.88 9.37 -15.10
N GLU A 255 2.67 9.91 -13.90
CA GLU A 255 3.22 9.35 -12.67
C GLU A 255 2.68 7.96 -12.35
N ALA A 256 1.36 7.76 -12.47
CA ALA A 256 0.72 6.46 -12.31
C ALA A 256 1.28 5.44 -13.31
N ALA A 257 1.44 5.84 -14.59
CA ALA A 257 2.02 4.97 -15.61
C ALA A 257 3.46 4.54 -15.26
N LYS A 258 4.28 5.46 -14.74
CA LYS A 258 5.64 5.15 -14.26
C LYS A 258 5.62 4.18 -13.07
N ALA A 259 4.76 4.41 -12.09
CA ALA A 259 4.64 3.54 -10.91
C ALA A 259 4.15 2.13 -11.28
N MET A 260 3.24 2.02 -12.26
CA MET A 260 2.72 0.73 -12.73
C MET A 260 3.74 -0.07 -13.56
N GLN A 261 4.77 0.58 -14.10
CA GLN A 261 5.69 -0.02 -15.06
C GLN A 261 6.41 -1.27 -14.54
N GLU A 262 6.77 -1.28 -13.24
CA GLU A 262 7.43 -2.41 -12.59
C GLU A 262 6.52 -3.65 -12.50
N PHE A 263 5.20 -3.46 -12.42
CA PHE A 263 4.24 -4.52 -12.10
C PHE A 263 3.44 -5.00 -13.30
N ASP A 264 3.02 -4.09 -14.18
CA ASP A 264 2.36 -4.44 -15.44
C ASP A 264 2.63 -3.40 -16.53
N GLN A 265 3.66 -3.69 -17.35
CA GLN A 265 4.04 -2.87 -18.49
C GLN A 265 2.89 -2.64 -19.48
N LYS A 266 1.94 -3.58 -19.60
CA LYS A 266 0.84 -3.45 -20.56
C LYS A 266 -0.12 -2.33 -20.14
N SER A 267 -0.58 -2.34 -18.89
CA SER A 267 -1.46 -1.29 -18.37
C SER A 267 -0.72 0.05 -18.24
N ALA A 268 0.54 0.05 -17.84
CA ALA A 268 1.39 1.24 -17.82
C ALA A 268 1.45 1.91 -19.21
N ASN A 269 1.77 1.14 -20.25
CA ASN A 269 1.81 1.64 -21.63
C ASN A 269 0.42 2.10 -22.10
N ALA A 270 -0.65 1.42 -21.70
CA ALA A 270 -2.01 1.83 -22.07
C ALA A 270 -2.35 3.20 -21.48
N LEU A 271 -1.98 3.46 -20.22
CA LEU A 271 -2.19 4.75 -19.57
C LEU A 271 -1.32 5.85 -20.15
N GLU A 272 -0.04 5.58 -20.40
CA GLU A 272 0.88 6.54 -21.03
C GLU A 272 0.42 6.90 -22.45
N ASN A 273 -0.02 5.90 -23.23
CA ASN A 273 -0.56 6.16 -24.57
C ASN A 273 -1.87 6.96 -24.51
N LEU A 274 -2.72 6.72 -23.50
CA LEU A 274 -3.95 7.48 -23.32
C LEU A 274 -3.64 8.95 -22.97
N GLU A 275 -2.67 9.22 -22.11
CA GLU A 275 -2.21 10.58 -21.79
C GLU A 275 -1.76 11.32 -23.06
N LYS A 276 -0.99 10.64 -23.92
CA LYS A 276 -0.46 11.20 -25.17
C LYS A 276 -1.44 11.13 -26.35
N ASP A 277 -2.63 10.56 -26.16
CA ASP A 277 -3.56 10.27 -27.25
C ASP A 277 -4.12 11.56 -27.89
N HIS A 278 -4.58 11.42 -29.14
CA HIS A 278 -5.27 12.52 -29.82
C HIS A 278 -6.50 13.00 -29.05
N LEU A 279 -7.27 12.08 -28.44
CA LEU A 279 -8.45 12.40 -27.65
C LEU A 279 -8.11 13.30 -26.46
N THR A 280 -7.03 13.02 -25.73
CA THR A 280 -6.60 13.79 -24.55
C THR A 280 -6.16 15.20 -24.94
N ASN A 281 -5.32 15.31 -25.97
CA ASN A 281 -4.90 16.61 -26.50
C ASN A 281 -6.08 17.43 -27.06
N GLN A 282 -7.03 16.75 -27.71
CA GLN A 282 -8.25 17.38 -28.22
C GLN A 282 -9.13 17.89 -27.08
N THR A 283 -9.27 17.15 -25.99
CA THR A 283 -10.03 17.55 -24.80
C THR A 283 -9.46 18.82 -24.19
N GLU A 284 -8.15 18.89 -23.96
CA GLU A 284 -7.51 20.08 -23.42
C GLU A 284 -7.71 21.30 -24.33
N SER A 285 -7.56 21.09 -25.65
CA SER A 285 -7.82 22.13 -26.64
C SER A 285 -9.28 22.59 -26.60
N SER A 286 -10.26 21.67 -26.49
CA SER A 286 -11.68 22.01 -26.43
C SER A 286 -12.02 22.79 -25.16
N LEU A 287 -11.53 22.39 -23.98
CA LEU A 287 -11.67 23.15 -22.73
C LEU A 287 -11.09 24.58 -22.86
N SER A 288 -9.88 24.69 -23.42
CA SER A 288 -9.23 25.98 -23.70
C SER A 288 -10.03 26.85 -24.67
N GLN A 289 -10.61 26.24 -25.70
CA GLN A 289 -11.44 26.93 -26.67
C GLN A 289 -12.75 27.39 -26.05
N THR A 290 -13.44 26.56 -25.25
CA THR A 290 -14.66 26.95 -24.54
C THR A 290 -14.43 28.20 -23.71
N ALA A 291 -13.39 28.24 -22.86
CA ALA A 291 -13.05 29.40 -22.06
C ALA A 291 -12.83 30.66 -22.93
N ARG A 292 -12.04 30.54 -24.01
CA ARG A 292 -11.78 31.66 -24.93
C ARG A 292 -13.03 32.14 -25.68
N GLN A 293 -13.94 31.24 -26.06
CA GLN A 293 -15.18 31.62 -26.74
C GLN A 293 -16.15 32.31 -25.77
N LEU A 294 -16.21 31.88 -24.51
CA LEU A 294 -16.98 32.56 -23.46
C LEU A 294 -16.46 33.99 -23.23
N GLN A 295 -15.14 34.19 -23.14
CA GLN A 295 -14.54 35.54 -23.04
C GLN A 295 -14.88 36.44 -24.23
N LYS A 296 -14.98 35.86 -25.43
CA LYS A 296 -15.37 36.56 -26.66
C LYS A 296 -16.88 36.68 -26.85
N GLN A 297 -17.69 36.23 -25.89
CA GLN A 297 -19.15 36.20 -25.94
C GLN A 297 -19.71 35.44 -27.15
N ARG A 298 -18.98 34.45 -27.67
CA ARG A 298 -19.40 33.59 -28.78
C ARG A 298 -20.11 32.35 -28.24
N ILE A 299 -21.31 32.56 -27.71
CA ILE A 299 -22.08 31.58 -26.93
C ILE A 299 -22.27 30.25 -27.69
N GLN A 300 -22.73 30.31 -28.95
CA GLN A 300 -22.95 29.09 -29.75
C GLN A 300 -21.68 28.25 -29.94
N GLN A 301 -20.51 28.91 -30.10
CA GLN A 301 -19.24 28.19 -30.25
C GLN A 301 -18.78 27.60 -28.92
N ALA A 302 -19.00 28.31 -27.80
CA ALA A 302 -18.71 27.81 -26.46
C ALA A 302 -19.58 26.59 -26.12
N GLN A 303 -20.88 26.62 -26.44
CA GLN A 303 -21.81 25.51 -26.23
C GLN A 303 -21.38 24.24 -26.96
N LEU A 304 -20.96 24.36 -28.22
CA LEU A 304 -20.48 23.23 -29.02
C LEU A 304 -19.18 22.64 -28.46
N GLN A 305 -18.21 23.49 -28.12
CA GLN A 305 -16.91 23.05 -27.57
C GLN A 305 -17.06 22.44 -26.17
N SER A 306 -17.93 23.00 -25.33
CA SER A 306 -18.24 22.49 -23.99
C SER A 306 -18.89 21.11 -24.02
N ALA A 307 -19.83 20.89 -24.96
CA ALA A 307 -20.45 19.57 -25.13
C ALA A 307 -19.43 18.54 -25.64
N GLN A 308 -18.51 18.96 -26.51
CA GLN A 308 -17.44 18.12 -27.02
C GLN A 308 -16.40 17.76 -25.95
N SER A 309 -15.98 18.72 -25.11
CA SER A 309 -15.04 18.45 -24.02
C SER A 309 -15.65 17.48 -23.01
N LEU A 310 -16.91 17.68 -22.61
CA LEU A 310 -17.62 16.76 -21.71
C LEU A 310 -17.65 15.33 -22.26
N GLY A 311 -18.08 15.14 -23.50
CA GLY A 311 -18.15 13.81 -24.11
C GLY A 311 -16.78 13.14 -24.31
N ASN A 312 -15.71 13.93 -24.42
CA ASN A 312 -14.35 13.37 -24.44
C ASN A 312 -13.86 13.00 -23.05
N LEU A 313 -14.12 13.82 -22.02
CA LEU A 313 -13.78 13.52 -20.63
C LEU A 313 -14.45 12.21 -20.16
N GLU A 314 -15.74 12.02 -20.48
CA GLU A 314 -16.45 10.77 -20.16
C GLU A 314 -15.81 9.53 -20.83
N LYS A 315 -15.31 9.67 -22.06
CA LYS A 315 -14.60 8.57 -22.75
C LYS A 315 -13.26 8.29 -22.09
N ILE A 316 -12.48 9.33 -21.78
CA ILE A 316 -11.18 9.18 -21.12
C ILE A 316 -11.40 8.53 -19.74
N GLN A 317 -12.37 9.00 -18.96
CA GLN A 317 -12.77 8.39 -17.69
C GLN A 317 -13.07 6.90 -17.82
N SER A 318 -13.85 6.50 -18.83
CA SER A 318 -14.13 5.08 -19.09
C SER A 318 -12.86 4.29 -19.42
N MET A 319 -11.97 4.83 -20.25
CA MET A 319 -10.72 4.16 -20.61
C MET A 319 -9.78 4.01 -19.41
N ILE A 320 -9.69 5.01 -18.52
CA ILE A 320 -8.89 4.93 -17.29
C ILE A 320 -9.45 3.82 -16.37
N LYS A 321 -10.78 3.72 -16.21
CA LYS A 321 -11.41 2.64 -15.44
C LYS A 321 -11.14 1.25 -16.02
N ASP A 322 -11.15 1.13 -17.35
CA ASP A 322 -10.80 -0.13 -18.02
C ASP A 322 -9.33 -0.51 -17.78
N ILE A 323 -8.43 0.48 -17.79
CA ILE A 323 -7.01 0.29 -17.47
C ILE A 323 -6.83 -0.13 -16.02
N GLN A 324 -7.55 0.49 -15.07
CA GLN A 324 -7.53 0.09 -13.65
C GLN A 324 -7.97 -1.35 -13.46
N SER A 325 -9.09 -1.75 -14.06
CA SER A 325 -9.57 -3.12 -13.95
C SER A 325 -8.58 -4.13 -14.54
N GLN A 326 -7.92 -3.78 -15.66
CA GLN A 326 -6.87 -4.62 -16.24
C GLN A 326 -5.65 -4.73 -15.33
N PHE A 327 -5.20 -3.61 -14.76
CA PHE A 327 -4.08 -3.57 -13.84
C PHE A 327 -4.34 -4.44 -12.60
N GLN A 328 -5.46 -4.21 -11.91
CA GLN A 328 -5.88 -4.99 -10.74
C GLN A 328 -5.97 -6.50 -11.04
N HIS A 329 -6.51 -6.85 -12.20
CA HIS A 329 -6.61 -8.25 -12.60
C HIS A 329 -5.24 -8.89 -12.84
N GLN A 330 -4.35 -8.17 -13.53
CA GLN A 330 -3.02 -8.66 -13.87
C GLN A 330 -2.12 -8.80 -12.63
N THR A 331 -2.14 -7.81 -11.73
CA THR A 331 -1.38 -7.85 -10.47
C THR A 331 -1.87 -9.00 -9.58
N THR A 332 -3.18 -9.23 -9.51
CA THR A 332 -3.77 -10.37 -8.78
C THR A 332 -3.32 -11.71 -9.35
N ILE A 333 -3.30 -11.85 -10.69
CA ILE A 333 -2.82 -13.08 -11.35
C ILE A 333 -1.34 -13.33 -11.08
N GLU A 334 -0.50 -12.30 -11.19
CA GLU A 334 0.93 -12.42 -10.91
C GLU A 334 1.19 -12.80 -9.45
N MET A 335 0.48 -12.18 -8.51
CA MET A 335 0.56 -12.54 -7.10
C MET A 335 0.14 -13.99 -6.86
N ALA A 336 -0.94 -14.45 -7.49
CA ALA A 336 -1.38 -15.84 -7.40
C ALA A 336 -0.35 -16.82 -7.99
N ARG A 337 0.34 -16.47 -9.09
CA ARG A 337 1.43 -17.28 -9.67
C ARG A 337 2.66 -17.35 -8.76
N LYS A 338 3.06 -16.22 -8.17
CA LYS A 338 4.14 -16.18 -7.16
C LYS A 338 3.78 -17.10 -5.99
N PHE A 339 2.56 -17.01 -5.47
CA PHE A 339 2.08 -17.87 -4.39
C PHE A 339 2.07 -19.35 -4.76
N GLN A 340 1.60 -19.71 -5.95
CA GLN A 340 1.64 -21.10 -6.44
C GLN A 340 3.07 -21.64 -6.55
N THR A 341 4.02 -20.79 -6.94
CA THR A 341 5.43 -21.15 -7.02
C THR A 341 6.02 -21.42 -5.64
N VAL A 342 5.73 -20.54 -4.66
CA VAL A 342 6.12 -20.75 -3.26
C VAL A 342 5.53 -22.05 -2.73
N MET A 343 4.24 -22.32 -2.95
CA MET A 343 3.60 -23.56 -2.52
C MET A 343 4.21 -24.81 -3.15
N ARG A 344 4.55 -24.77 -4.44
CA ARG A 344 5.26 -25.88 -5.10
C ARG A 344 6.64 -26.08 -4.49
N ASN A 345 7.40 -25.01 -4.28
CA ASN A 345 8.73 -25.09 -3.68
C ASN A 345 8.66 -25.62 -2.25
N LEU A 346 7.65 -25.23 -1.46
CA LEU A 346 7.41 -25.77 -0.12
C LEU A 346 7.07 -27.27 -0.15
N LEU A 347 6.24 -27.71 -1.10
CA LEU A 347 5.94 -29.13 -1.29
C LEU A 347 7.17 -29.93 -1.73
N GLU A 348 8.02 -29.36 -2.59
CA GLU A 348 9.28 -29.97 -3.00
C GLU A 348 10.27 -30.06 -1.84
N LEU A 349 10.43 -28.99 -1.05
CA LEU A 349 11.24 -28.98 0.16
C LEU A 349 10.74 -30.00 1.19
N SER A 350 9.43 -30.07 1.42
CA SER A 350 8.81 -31.05 2.31
C SER A 350 9.09 -32.49 1.86
N LYS A 351 9.00 -32.77 0.55
CA LYS A 351 9.35 -34.09 -0.01
C LYS A 351 10.85 -34.41 0.11
N LEU A 352 11.71 -33.42 -0.12
CA LEU A 352 13.15 -33.57 0.06
C LEU A 352 13.50 -33.87 1.52
N GLN A 353 12.86 -33.18 2.46
CA GLN A 353 12.99 -33.41 3.89
C GLN A 353 12.49 -34.81 4.30
N GLU A 354 11.33 -35.24 3.82
CA GLU A 354 10.79 -36.58 4.08
C GLU A 354 11.73 -37.68 3.55
N SER A 355 12.24 -37.51 2.33
CA SER A 355 13.22 -38.41 1.73
C SER A 355 14.53 -38.46 2.53
N LEU A 356 15.02 -37.29 2.96
CA LEU A 356 16.21 -37.18 3.78
C LEU A 356 16.02 -37.87 5.13
N GLU A 357 14.86 -37.69 5.78
CA GLU A 357 14.51 -38.33 7.04
C GLU A 357 14.40 -39.85 6.90
N GLN A 358 13.73 -40.36 5.85
CA GLN A 358 13.64 -41.79 5.58
C GLN A 358 15.02 -42.41 5.33
N SER A 359 15.87 -41.71 4.57
CA SER A 359 17.24 -42.15 4.29
C SER A 359 18.14 -42.14 5.52
N THR A 360 17.92 -41.24 6.48
CA THR A 360 18.73 -41.16 7.72
C THR A 360 18.23 -42.13 8.79
N ARG A 361 16.91 -42.33 8.92
CA ARG A 361 16.30 -43.31 9.86
C ARG A 361 16.73 -44.75 9.62
N THR A 362 17.05 -45.10 8.37
CA THR A 362 17.43 -46.47 7.98
C THR A 362 18.94 -46.74 8.07
N MET A 363 19.76 -45.72 8.40
CA MET A 363 21.21 -45.89 8.50
C MET A 363 21.70 -46.27 9.91
N PRO A 364 22.67 -47.18 10.05
CA PRO A 364 23.34 -47.45 11.32
C PRO A 364 24.07 -46.19 11.83
N ARG A 365 23.99 -45.91 13.14
CA ARG A 365 24.53 -44.69 13.80
C ARG A 365 26.01 -44.36 13.52
N ASN A 366 26.77 -45.33 13.01
CA ASN A 366 28.20 -45.31 12.76
C ASN A 366 28.55 -45.36 11.25
N SER A 367 27.55 -45.13 10.38
CA SER A 367 27.74 -45.04 8.93
C SER A 367 28.53 -43.78 8.54
N GLN A 368 29.58 -43.94 7.73
CA GLN A 368 30.34 -42.81 7.15
C GLN A 368 29.50 -41.92 6.23
N ARG A 369 28.32 -42.40 5.80
CA ARG A 369 27.35 -41.64 4.98
C ARG A 369 26.43 -40.73 5.81
N LEU A 370 26.38 -40.89 7.14
CA LEU A 370 25.60 -40.02 8.02
C LEU A 370 26.21 -38.61 8.14
N ALA A 371 27.53 -38.48 8.12
CA ALA A 371 28.19 -37.17 8.21
C ALA A 371 27.79 -36.19 7.07
N PRO A 372 27.83 -36.58 5.78
CA PRO A 372 27.37 -35.70 4.69
C PRO A 372 25.84 -35.49 4.66
N LEU A 373 25.04 -36.47 5.09
CA LEU A 373 23.58 -36.34 5.17
C LEU A 373 23.12 -35.50 6.37
N GLY A 374 23.86 -35.54 7.48
CA GLY A 374 23.65 -34.68 8.64
C GLY A 374 23.96 -33.21 8.34
N TRP A 375 24.98 -32.94 7.52
CA TRP A 375 25.22 -31.61 6.97
C TRP A 375 24.06 -31.15 6.06
N ALA A 376 23.58 -32.00 5.15
CA ALA A 376 22.41 -31.69 4.32
C ALA A 376 21.13 -31.45 5.14
N ALA A 377 20.95 -32.15 6.26
CA ALA A 377 19.82 -31.98 7.18
C ALA A 377 19.95 -30.74 8.08
N ALA A 378 21.17 -30.23 8.29
CA ALA A 378 21.44 -28.99 9.03
C ALA A 378 21.35 -27.74 8.14
N VAL A 379 21.59 -27.90 6.83
CA VAL A 379 21.47 -26.82 5.83
C VAL A 379 20.02 -26.67 5.31
N CYS A 380 19.20 -27.73 5.38
CA CYS A 380 17.74 -27.57 5.24
C CYS A 380 17.19 -26.87 6.50
N PRO A 381 16.49 -25.73 6.38
CA PRO A 381 15.81 -25.13 7.52
C PRO A 381 14.88 -26.17 8.15
N ARG A 382 14.73 -26.18 9.48
CA ARG A 382 13.67 -26.93 10.18
C ARG A 382 12.46 -26.03 10.48
N PRO A 383 11.52 -25.76 9.53
CA PRO A 383 10.34 -24.97 9.86
C PRO A 383 9.02 -25.78 9.84
N VAL A 384 9.05 -27.09 9.56
CA VAL A 384 7.84 -27.77 9.06
C VAL A 384 6.87 -28.26 10.15
N ASP A 385 7.31 -28.46 11.40
CA ASP A 385 6.41 -28.98 12.44
C ASP A 385 5.46 -27.89 13.00
N GLU A 386 5.88 -26.62 13.05
CA GLU A 386 5.01 -25.49 13.44
C GLU A 386 4.22 -24.91 12.26
N ASN A 387 4.80 -24.85 11.05
CA ASN A 387 4.11 -24.31 9.87
C ASN A 387 2.99 -25.20 9.33
N HIS A 388 2.96 -26.51 9.63
CA HIS A 388 1.83 -27.37 9.25
C HIS A 388 0.51 -26.97 9.92
N GLY A 389 0.56 -26.42 11.14
CA GLY A 389 -0.62 -25.94 11.87
C GLY A 389 -1.12 -24.60 11.32
N ILE A 390 -0.20 -23.69 11.02
CA ILE A 390 -0.48 -22.34 10.51
C ILE A 390 -1.03 -22.42 9.08
N ILE A 391 -0.41 -23.22 8.20
CA ILE A 391 -0.86 -23.41 6.81
C ILE A 391 -2.24 -24.08 6.75
N ASN A 392 -2.51 -25.10 7.57
CA ASN A 392 -3.87 -25.67 7.66
C ASN A 392 -4.90 -24.69 8.26
N GLY A 393 -4.46 -23.81 9.16
CA GLY A 393 -5.29 -22.74 9.73
C GLY A 393 -5.63 -21.64 8.71
N PHE A 394 -4.67 -21.25 7.87
CA PHE A 394 -4.82 -20.22 6.85
C PHE A 394 -5.64 -20.73 5.65
N ILE A 395 -5.39 -21.97 5.19
CA ILE A 395 -6.19 -22.63 4.16
C ILE A 395 -7.66 -22.80 4.62
N LYS A 396 -7.91 -23.16 5.89
CA LYS A 396 -9.27 -23.27 6.43
C LYS A 396 -9.98 -21.92 6.61
N ARG A 397 -9.24 -20.83 6.86
CA ARG A 397 -9.80 -19.47 6.99
C ARG A 397 -10.09 -18.84 5.63
N ASN A 398 -9.16 -18.91 4.67
CA ASN A 398 -9.33 -18.33 3.33
C ASN A 398 -10.32 -19.08 2.43
N PHE A 399 -10.46 -20.41 2.57
CA PHE A 399 -11.53 -21.13 1.86
C PHE A 399 -12.93 -20.92 2.48
N ARG A 400 -13.03 -20.51 3.76
CA ARG A 400 -14.32 -20.20 4.39
C ARG A 400 -14.84 -18.81 4.04
N SER A 401 -13.98 -17.83 3.77
CA SER A 401 -14.40 -16.50 3.28
C SER A 401 -14.85 -16.56 1.82
N HIS A 402 -14.13 -17.29 0.96
CA HIS A 402 -14.51 -17.51 -0.45
C HIS A 402 -15.85 -18.27 -0.61
N ALA A 403 -16.17 -19.21 0.28
CA ALA A 403 -17.45 -19.94 0.25
C ALA A 403 -18.67 -19.11 0.72
N ARG A 404 -18.46 -17.97 1.40
CA ARG A 404 -19.55 -17.05 1.79
C ARG A 404 -19.83 -15.99 0.72
N ASN A 405 -18.81 -15.50 0.01
CA ASN A 405 -19.00 -14.54 -1.08
C ASN A 405 -19.56 -15.21 -2.37
N GLY A 406 -19.29 -16.49 -2.59
CA GLY A 406 -19.89 -17.26 -3.69
C GLY A 406 -21.37 -17.67 -3.52
N LYS A 407 -22.02 -17.35 -2.39
CA LYS A 407 -23.43 -17.69 -2.12
C LYS A 407 -24.40 -16.50 -2.19
N ARG A 408 -23.93 -15.28 -2.46
CA ARG A 408 -24.82 -14.10 -2.61
C ARG A 408 -25.17 -13.73 -4.06
N ASN A 409 -24.52 -14.30 -5.07
CA ASN A 409 -24.86 -14.11 -6.48
C ASN A 409 -25.05 -15.46 -7.16
N GLY A 410 -26.28 -15.97 -7.21
CA GLY A 410 -26.59 -17.22 -7.90
C GLY A 410 -27.92 -17.88 -7.52
N ASP A 411 -29.01 -17.11 -7.45
CA ASP A 411 -30.36 -17.69 -7.52
C ASP A 411 -30.61 -18.12 -8.99
N GLY A 412 -30.24 -19.36 -9.29
CA GLY A 412 -30.47 -20.03 -10.56
C GLY A 412 -30.87 -21.48 -10.30
N GLN A 413 -32.17 -21.74 -10.36
CA GLN A 413 -32.81 -23.04 -10.15
C GLN A 413 -32.15 -24.16 -10.99
N CYS A 414 -31.67 -25.21 -10.32
CA CYS A 414 -31.49 -26.53 -10.95
C CYS A 414 -32.71 -27.41 -10.64
N PRO A 415 -33.36 -28.02 -11.64
CA PRO A 415 -34.55 -28.85 -11.41
C PRO A 415 -34.18 -30.28 -10.96
N ASP A 416 -35.01 -30.78 -10.05
CA ASP A 416 -35.07 -32.16 -9.59
C ASP A 416 -35.20 -33.18 -10.73
N GLY A 417 -34.43 -34.27 -10.64
CA GLY A 417 -34.56 -35.46 -11.49
C GLY A 417 -34.29 -36.74 -10.69
N LYS A 418 -35.32 -37.26 -10.04
CA LYS A 418 -35.33 -38.57 -9.37
C LYS A 418 -35.46 -39.73 -10.37
N SER A 419 -34.91 -40.89 -9.96
CA SER A 419 -35.27 -42.26 -10.38
C SER A 419 -34.63 -42.72 -11.71
N GLN A 420 -34.14 -43.95 -11.90
CA GLN A 420 -34.54 -45.20 -11.27
C GLN A 420 -33.48 -46.30 -11.50
N GLU A 421 -33.25 -47.07 -10.46
CA GLU A 421 -32.58 -48.36 -10.41
C GLU A 421 -33.36 -49.41 -11.23
N LYS A 422 -32.68 -50.16 -12.12
CA LYS A 422 -33.17 -51.45 -12.62
C LYS A 422 -32.00 -52.42 -12.80
N THR A 423 -31.92 -53.34 -11.85
CA THR A 423 -31.37 -54.68 -12.00
C THR A 423 -32.00 -55.39 -13.20
N ASP A 424 -31.18 -56.05 -14.03
CA ASP A 424 -31.56 -57.35 -14.58
C ASP A 424 -30.34 -58.24 -14.77
N ARG A 425 -30.56 -59.52 -14.47
CA ARG A 425 -29.59 -60.61 -14.30
C ARG A 425 -28.89 -60.99 -15.61
N THR A 426 -27.64 -61.43 -15.48
CA THR A 426 -27.26 -62.83 -15.80
C THR A 426 -26.13 -63.29 -14.91
#